data_AF-A0A949D7M6-F1
#
_entry.id   AF-A0A949D7M6-F1
#
_cell.length_a   1.000
_cell.length_b   1.000
_cell.length_c   1.000
_cell.angle_alpha   90.00
_cell.angle_beta   90.00
_cell.angle_gamma   90.00
#
_symmetry.space_group_name_H-M   'P 1'
#
loop_
_entity.id
_entity.type
_entity.pdbx_description
1 polymer ?
#
loop_
_entity_poly.entity_id
_entity_poly.type
_entity_poly.pdbx_seq_one_letter_code
_entity_poly.pdbx_strand_id
1 'polypeptide(L)'
;MAKSTWAPFPHADKTYEYAGDKLAKAWKTLHAGDQEPFPDEKHVARLLKANAKLGKDAGKIAAQLQDAWRAFHRGDFQQAHDAGVTVKALGASVAIKAGGIHAA
;
A
#
# COMPACT_ATOMS: atom_id res chain seq x y z
N MET A 1 22.21 -3.01 -11.38
CA MET A 1 21.16 -3.19 -10.34
C MET A 1 21.77 -3.99 -9.21
N ALA A 2 21.76 -3.47 -7.98
CA ALA A 2 22.16 -4.27 -6.81
C ALA A 2 21.22 -5.49 -6.69
N LYS A 3 21.75 -6.65 -6.30
CA LYS A 3 20.90 -7.82 -5.99
C LYS A 3 19.96 -7.43 -4.86
N SER A 4 18.65 -7.53 -5.10
CA SER A 4 17.68 -7.38 -4.03
C SER A 4 17.91 -8.47 -2.99
N THR A 5 17.88 -8.10 -1.72
CA THR A 5 17.90 -9.03 -0.59
C THR A 5 16.51 -9.57 -0.27
N TRP A 6 15.50 -9.22 -1.08
CA TRP A 6 14.12 -9.67 -0.92
C TRP A 6 13.89 -10.98 -1.68
N ALA A 7 13.42 -12.00 -0.97
CA ALA A 7 13.02 -13.26 -1.57
C ALA A 7 11.66 -13.06 -2.23
N PRO A 8 11.47 -13.48 -3.49
CA PRO A 8 10.17 -13.37 -4.14
C PRO A 8 9.17 -14.29 -3.46
N PHE A 9 7.94 -13.81 -3.28
CA PHE A 9 6.84 -14.65 -2.82
C PHE A 9 6.52 -15.72 -3.89
N PRO A 10 6.58 -17.03 -3.57
CA PRO A 10 6.52 -18.08 -4.58
C PRO A 10 5.09 -18.45 -5.03
N HIS A 11 4.06 -17.84 -4.42
CA HIS A 11 2.65 -18.20 -4.65
C HIS A 11 1.88 -17.07 -5.34
N ALA A 12 2.32 -16.69 -6.54
CA ALA A 12 1.61 -15.69 -7.33
C ALA A 12 0.22 -16.20 -7.75
N ASP A 13 -0.83 -15.42 -7.46
CA ASP A 13 -2.21 -15.69 -7.88
C ASP A 13 -2.88 -14.40 -8.37
N LYS A 14 -3.41 -14.46 -9.60
CA LYS A 14 -4.07 -13.35 -10.29
C LYS A 14 -5.33 -12.86 -9.59
N THR A 15 -5.93 -13.67 -8.71
CA THR A 15 -7.10 -13.28 -7.93
C THR A 15 -6.82 -12.09 -7.00
N TYR A 16 -5.55 -11.86 -6.65
CA TYR A 16 -5.11 -10.76 -5.78
C TYR A 16 -4.61 -9.50 -6.53
N GLU A 17 -4.79 -9.41 -7.85
CA GLU A 17 -4.34 -8.23 -8.62
C GLU A 17 -5.12 -6.94 -8.31
N TYR A 18 -6.40 -7.06 -7.94
CA TYR A 18 -7.28 -5.95 -7.55
C TYR A 18 -7.20 -4.68 -8.42
N ALA A 19 -7.13 -4.86 -9.75
CA ALA A 19 -7.08 -3.76 -10.71
C ALA A 19 -8.31 -2.83 -10.64
N GLY A 20 -8.08 -1.53 -10.87
CA GLY A 20 -9.14 -0.53 -10.88
C GLY A 20 -9.90 -0.45 -9.55
N ASP A 21 -11.23 -0.51 -9.64
CA ASP A 21 -12.14 -0.40 -8.50
C ASP A 21 -12.23 -1.68 -7.64
N LYS A 22 -11.63 -2.78 -8.08
CA LYS A 22 -11.66 -4.07 -7.36
C LYS A 22 -11.02 -3.98 -5.98
N LEU A 23 -9.94 -3.21 -5.83
CA LEU A 23 -9.29 -2.99 -4.54
C LEU A 23 -10.26 -2.36 -3.54
N ALA A 24 -10.94 -1.29 -3.94
CA ALA A 24 -11.90 -0.58 -3.08
C ALA A 24 -13.07 -1.49 -2.67
N LYS A 25 -13.57 -2.33 -3.60
CA LYS A 25 -14.65 -3.30 -3.33
C LYS A 25 -14.24 -4.38 -2.33
N ALA A 26 -13.01 -4.90 -2.44
CA ALA A 26 -12.50 -5.96 -1.56
C ALA A 26 -11.97 -5.44 -0.21
N TRP A 27 -11.75 -4.12 -0.09
CA TRP A 27 -11.00 -3.51 1.01
C TRP A 27 -11.47 -3.92 2.40
N LYS A 28 -12.79 -3.86 2.65
CA LYS A 28 -13.37 -4.21 3.96
C LYS A 28 -13.08 -5.65 4.37
N THR A 29 -13.03 -6.57 3.42
CA THR A 29 -12.72 -7.98 3.68
C THR A 29 -11.23 -8.17 3.91
N LEU A 30 -10.39 -7.54 3.09
CA LEU A 30 -8.92 -7.61 3.19
C LEU A 30 -8.41 -7.03 4.53
N HIS A 31 -9.04 -5.97 5.00
CA HIS A 31 -8.68 -5.21 6.20
C HIS A 31 -9.69 -5.39 7.34
N ALA A 32 -10.38 -6.53 7.40
CA ALA A 32 -11.35 -6.81 8.46
C ALA A 32 -10.70 -6.90 9.85
N GLY A 33 -9.44 -7.31 9.92
CA GLY A 33 -8.71 -7.48 11.19
C GLY A 33 -8.01 -6.22 11.70
N ASP A 34 -7.44 -5.39 10.81
CA ASP A 34 -6.67 -4.20 11.16
C ASP A 34 -7.46 -2.88 11.00
N GLN A 35 -8.61 -2.95 10.34
CA GLN A 35 -9.47 -1.80 10.04
C GLN A 35 -8.74 -0.65 9.31
N GLU A 36 -7.75 -0.97 8.46
CA GLU A 36 -7.04 0.04 7.68
C GLU A 36 -8.04 0.88 6.85
N PRO A 37 -7.97 2.22 6.90
CA PRO A 37 -8.83 3.06 6.06
C PRO A 37 -8.42 2.97 4.59
N PHE A 38 -9.39 2.89 3.69
CA PHE A 38 -9.09 2.91 2.25
C PHE A 38 -8.45 4.25 1.87
N PRO A 39 -7.28 4.27 1.20
CA PRO A 39 -6.59 5.49 0.82
C PRO A 39 -7.21 6.09 -0.45
N ASP A 40 -8.45 6.55 -0.36
CA ASP A 40 -9.05 7.42 -1.38
C ASP A 40 -8.58 8.87 -1.22
N GLU A 41 -8.77 9.67 -2.28
CA GLU A 41 -8.38 11.08 -2.28
C GLU A 41 -9.06 11.86 -1.14
N LYS A 42 -10.32 11.55 -0.82
CA LYS A 42 -11.06 12.22 0.25
C LYS A 42 -10.43 11.94 1.60
N HIS A 43 -9.97 10.72 1.86
CA HIS A 43 -9.29 10.32 3.09
C HIS A 43 -7.93 11.01 3.20
N VAL A 44 -7.13 10.93 2.15
CA VAL A 44 -5.82 11.57 2.11
C VAL A 44 -5.95 13.09 2.27
N ALA A 45 -6.88 13.74 1.58
CA ALA A 45 -7.11 15.18 1.70
C ALA A 45 -7.48 15.60 3.14
N ARG A 46 -8.23 14.78 3.88
CA ARG A 46 -8.51 15.04 5.31
C ARG A 46 -7.23 14.99 6.14
N LEU A 47 -6.35 14.02 5.89
CA LEU A 47 -5.05 13.91 6.59
C LEU A 47 -4.14 15.09 6.25
N LEU A 48 -4.05 15.49 4.97
CA LEU A 48 -3.25 16.65 4.55
C LEU A 48 -3.78 17.96 5.16
N LYS A 49 -5.11 18.11 5.28
CA LYS A 49 -5.72 19.26 5.94
C LYS A 49 -5.36 19.30 7.44
N ALA A 50 -5.33 18.15 8.11
CA ALA A 50 -4.94 18.06 9.51
C ALA A 50 -3.43 18.28 9.71
N ASN A 51 -2.61 17.91 8.74
CA ASN A 51 -1.17 18.12 8.77
C ASN A 51 -0.58 18.30 7.36
N ALA A 52 -0.37 19.56 6.97
CA ALA A 52 0.15 19.91 5.66
C ALA A 52 1.60 19.43 5.39
N LYS A 53 2.35 18.99 6.41
CA LYS A 53 3.70 18.42 6.24
C LYS A 53 3.67 17.02 5.62
N LEU A 54 2.51 16.38 5.57
CA LEU A 54 2.33 15.05 4.99
C LEU A 54 2.36 15.05 3.46
N GLY A 55 2.08 16.19 2.81
CA GLY A 55 2.04 16.29 1.36
C GLY A 55 1.10 17.39 0.86
N LYS A 56 1.01 17.53 -0.46
CA LYS A 56 0.18 18.57 -1.12
C LYS A 56 -0.81 18.03 -2.16
N ASP A 57 -0.54 16.87 -2.74
CA ASP A 57 -1.33 16.29 -3.82
C ASP A 57 -2.03 15.02 -3.32
N ALA A 58 -3.27 15.20 -2.85
CA ALA A 58 -4.04 14.11 -2.25
C ALA A 58 -4.36 13.01 -3.27
N GLY A 59 -4.69 13.38 -4.52
CA GLY A 59 -5.03 12.43 -5.58
C GLY A 59 -3.83 11.56 -5.96
N LYS A 60 -2.67 12.17 -6.15
CA LYS A 60 -1.43 11.43 -6.45
C LYS A 60 -1.01 10.51 -5.30
N ILE A 61 -1.08 10.99 -4.06
CA ILE A 61 -0.73 10.19 -2.89
C ILE A 61 -1.70 9.02 -2.71
N ALA A 62 -3.01 9.25 -2.89
CA ALA A 62 -4.03 8.20 -2.84
C ALA A 62 -3.75 7.11 -3.89
N ALA A 63 -3.45 7.49 -5.13
CA ALA A 63 -3.11 6.55 -6.20
C ALA A 63 -1.85 5.73 -5.84
N GLN A 64 -0.79 6.38 -5.35
CA GLN A 64 0.44 5.70 -4.93
C GLN A 64 0.21 4.71 -3.78
N LEU A 65 -0.61 5.07 -2.80
CA LEU A 65 -0.98 4.17 -1.71
C LEU A 65 -1.79 2.97 -2.21
N GLN A 66 -2.75 3.18 -3.10
CA GLN A 66 -3.52 2.09 -3.69
C GLN A 66 -2.63 1.13 -4.50
N ASP A 67 -1.67 1.66 -5.26
CA ASP A 67 -0.69 0.83 -5.98
C ASP A 67 0.21 0.04 -5.04
N ALA A 68 0.67 0.65 -3.94
CA ALA A 68 1.43 -0.06 -2.91
C ALA A 68 0.63 -1.20 -2.27
N TRP A 69 -0.66 -0.99 -1.99
CA TRP A 69 -1.54 -2.03 -1.47
C TRP A 69 -1.86 -3.13 -2.49
N ARG A 70 -1.99 -2.80 -3.79
CA ARG A 70 -2.08 -3.84 -4.84
C ARG A 70 -0.82 -4.69 -4.88
N ALA A 71 0.35 -4.07 -4.81
CA ALA A 71 1.62 -4.80 -4.74
C ALA A 71 1.66 -5.72 -3.52
N PHE A 72 1.25 -5.21 -2.36
CA PHE A 72 1.19 -5.99 -1.12
C PHE A 72 0.31 -7.24 -1.28
N HIS A 73 -0.92 -7.08 -1.78
CA HIS A 73 -1.85 -8.20 -1.93
C HIS A 73 -1.41 -9.22 -2.98
N ARG A 74 -0.71 -8.81 -4.04
CA ARG A 74 -0.11 -9.72 -5.02
C ARG A 74 1.12 -10.49 -4.50
N GLY A 75 1.63 -10.12 -3.33
CA GLY A 75 2.88 -10.68 -2.79
C GLY A 75 4.15 -9.99 -3.31
N ASP A 76 4.01 -8.86 -4.02
CA ASP A 76 5.13 -8.03 -4.46
C ASP A 76 5.66 -7.18 -3.28
N PHE A 77 6.09 -7.83 -2.19
CA PHE A 77 6.35 -7.17 -0.90
C PHE A 77 7.44 -6.10 -0.98
N GLN A 78 8.51 -6.33 -1.75
CA GLN A 78 9.53 -5.30 -1.95
C GLN A 78 8.94 -4.04 -2.61
N GLN A 79 8.15 -4.22 -3.66
CA GLN A 79 7.49 -3.10 -4.35
C GLN A 79 6.55 -2.35 -3.40
N ALA A 80 5.77 -3.08 -2.61
CA ALA A 80 4.87 -2.51 -1.62
C ALA A 80 5.63 -1.70 -0.55
N HIS A 81 6.74 -2.26 -0.05
CA HIS A 81 7.62 -1.62 0.92
C HIS A 81 8.19 -0.30 0.37
N ASP A 82 8.84 -0.36 -0.79
CA ASP A 82 9.53 0.79 -1.38
C ASP A 82 8.54 1.90 -1.78
N ALA A 83 7.36 1.52 -2.30
CA ALA A 83 6.28 2.45 -2.58
C ALA A 83 5.74 3.12 -1.30
N GLY A 84 5.55 2.36 -0.22
CA GLY A 84 5.12 2.88 1.07
C GLY A 84 6.14 3.86 1.68
N VAL A 85 7.43 3.52 1.66
CA VAL A 85 8.52 4.39 2.11
C VAL A 85 8.53 5.72 1.33
N THR A 86 8.27 5.67 0.02
CA THR A 86 8.25 6.87 -0.84
C THR A 86 7.24 7.92 -0.38
N VAL A 87 6.07 7.48 0.11
CA VAL A 87 5.00 8.37 0.63
C VAL A 87 5.11 8.62 2.14
N LYS A 88 6.23 8.21 2.75
CA LYS A 88 6.61 8.49 4.15
C LYS A 88 5.54 8.04 5.15
N ALA A 89 5.18 8.92 6.10
CA ALA A 89 4.24 8.60 7.18
C ALA A 89 2.88 8.07 6.68
N LEU A 90 2.42 8.51 5.51
CA LEU A 90 1.15 8.04 4.93
C LEU A 90 1.22 6.58 4.44
N GLY A 91 2.40 6.09 4.07
CA GLY A 91 2.61 4.70 3.61
C GLY A 91 3.24 3.79 4.65
N ALA A 92 3.38 4.24 5.89
CA ALA A 92 4.04 3.46 6.94
C ALA A 92 3.35 2.11 7.18
N SER A 93 2.01 2.05 7.14
CA SER A 93 1.24 0.81 7.36
C SER A 93 1.61 -0.27 6.33
N VAL A 94 1.50 0.03 5.03
CA VAL A 94 1.84 -0.93 3.96
C VAL A 94 3.33 -1.28 3.96
N ALA A 95 4.21 -0.32 4.23
CA ALA A 95 5.65 -0.57 4.28
C ALA A 95 6.04 -1.52 5.41
N ILE A 96 5.53 -1.30 6.63
CA ILE A 96 5.82 -2.13 7.79
C ILE A 96 5.26 -3.54 7.59
N LYS A 97 4.03 -3.68 7.09
CA LYS A 97 3.43 -4.99 6.83
C LYS A 97 4.21 -5.78 5.80
N ALA A 98 4.61 -5.13 4.70
CA ALA A 98 5.42 -5.76 3.66
C ALA A 98 6.79 -6.22 4.20
N GLY A 99 7.46 -5.37 4.98
CA GLY A 99 8.74 -5.70 5.63
C GLY A 99 8.62 -6.85 6.65
N GLY A 100 7.53 -6.89 7.42
CA GLY A 100 7.29 -7.93 8.42
C GLY A 100 7.03 -9.32 7.81
N ILE A 101 6.41 -9.39 6.63
CA ILE A 101 6.17 -10.67 5.93
C ILE A 101 7.45 -11.20 5.24
N HIS A 102 8.27 -10.31 4.67
CA HIS A 102 9.53 -10.71 4.03
C HIS A 102 10.64 -11.09 5.04
N ALA A 103 10.58 -10.62 6.29
CA ALA A 103 11.59 -10.94 7.30
C ALA A 103 11.57 -12.41 7.80
N ALA A 104 10.97 -13.34 7.03
CA ALA A 104 10.94 -14.79 7.28
C ALA A 104 12.02 -15.53 6.48
#